data_AF-A0A9X6ZQZ2-F1
#
_entry.id   AF-A0A9X6ZQZ2-F1
#
_cell.length_a   1.000
_cell.length_b   1.000
_cell.length_c   1.000
_cell.angle_alpha   90.00
_cell.angle_beta   90.00
_cell.angle_gamma   90.00
#
_symmetry.space_group_name_H-M   'P 1'
#
loop_
_entity.id
_entity.type
_entity.pdbx_description
1 polymer ?
#
loop_
_entity_poly.entity_id
_entity_poly.type
_entity_poly.pdbx_seq_one_letter_code
_entity_poly.pdbx_strand_id
1 'polypeptide(L)'
;MKRKKMPHLLQGEFSLLKKKIKKEYRSKLQLLKSDDVWYKIVIEGAEKDFEFLNIKDFVPTDLREMHDYISPSKEQLSFATEKYGEFTPFILVLEFLLIPLYEKAYTKAIKELEIEI
;
A
#
# COMPACT_ATOMS: atom_id res chain seq x y z
N MET A 1 -24.81 -0.12 -4.46
CA MET A 1 -23.51 -0.14 -5.18
C MET A 1 -22.96 -1.56 -5.18
N LYS A 2 -22.66 -2.15 -6.34
CA LYS A 2 -21.94 -3.44 -6.40
C LYS A 2 -20.53 -3.23 -5.81
N ARG A 3 -20.10 -4.07 -4.87
CA ARG A 3 -18.72 -4.00 -4.33
C ARG A 3 -17.74 -4.30 -5.46
N LYS A 4 -16.83 -3.37 -5.77
CA LYS A 4 -15.72 -3.62 -6.70
C LYS A 4 -14.85 -4.74 -6.12
N LYS A 5 -14.49 -5.73 -6.94
CA LYS A 5 -13.54 -6.78 -6.54
C LYS A 5 -12.14 -6.18 -6.47
N MET A 6 -11.33 -6.63 -5.52
CA MET A 6 -9.92 -6.23 -5.41
C MET A 6 -9.15 -6.70 -6.65
N PRO A 7 -8.25 -5.87 -7.22
CA PRO A 7 -7.35 -6.27 -8.32
C PRO A 7 -6.62 -7.57 -7.99
N HIS A 8 -6.42 -8.43 -8.99
CA HIS A 8 -5.91 -9.80 -8.78
C HIS A 8 -4.58 -9.80 -8.04
N LEU A 9 -3.66 -8.94 -8.45
CA LEU A 9 -2.33 -8.79 -7.86
C LEU A 9 -2.35 -8.36 -6.37
N LEU A 10 -3.47 -7.80 -5.87
CA LEU A 10 -3.62 -7.43 -4.45
C LEU A 10 -4.40 -8.47 -3.63
N GLN A 11 -4.88 -9.54 -4.27
CA GLN A 11 -5.64 -10.58 -3.57
C GLN A 11 -4.71 -11.39 -2.68
N GLY A 12 -4.84 -11.21 -1.36
CA GLY A 12 -4.03 -11.92 -0.37
C GLY A 12 -2.87 -11.11 0.18
N GLU A 13 -2.45 -10.04 -0.51
CA GLU A 13 -1.32 -9.18 -0.11
C GLU A 13 -1.47 -8.62 1.30
N PHE A 14 -2.67 -8.13 1.65
CA PHE A 14 -2.97 -7.71 3.02
C PHE A 14 -2.60 -8.78 4.07
N SER A 15 -2.97 -10.03 3.82
CA SER A 15 -2.73 -11.12 4.77
C SER A 15 -1.27 -11.53 4.81
N LEU A 16 -0.59 -11.53 3.66
CA LEU A 16 0.83 -11.84 3.55
C LEU A 16 1.67 -10.81 4.30
N LEU A 17 1.45 -9.52 4.02
CA LEU A 17 2.14 -8.42 4.68
C LEU A 17 1.91 -8.42 6.19
N LYS A 18 0.65 -8.55 6.64
CA LYS A 18 0.34 -8.64 8.08
C LYS A 18 1.10 -9.79 8.74
N LYS A 19 1.13 -10.98 8.13
CA LYS A 19 1.87 -12.14 8.66
C LYS A 19 3.38 -11.89 8.69
N LYS A 20 3.94 -11.26 7.66
CA LYS A 20 5.36 -10.88 7.58
C LYS A 20 5.74 -9.94 8.73
N ILE A 21 4.97 -8.87 8.94
CA ILE A 21 5.19 -7.89 10.03
C ILE A 21 5.13 -8.59 11.39
N LYS A 22 4.08 -9.39 11.64
CA LYS A 22 3.96 -10.12 12.91
C LYS A 22 5.14 -11.04 13.18
N LYS A 23 5.61 -11.75 12.15
CA LYS A 23 6.75 -12.67 12.27
C LYS A 23 8.03 -11.92 12.63
N GLU A 24 8.28 -10.78 11.98
CA GLU A 24 9.51 -10.00 12.15
C GLU A 24 9.57 -9.26 13.49
N TYR A 25 8.43 -8.76 13.97
CA TYR A 25 8.36 -7.87 15.13
C TYR A 25 7.74 -8.47 16.39
N ARG A 26 7.49 -9.80 16.42
CA ARG A 26 6.80 -10.47 17.54
C ARG A 26 7.35 -10.12 18.93
N SER A 27 8.68 -10.09 19.07
CA SER A 27 9.37 -9.76 20.33
C SER A 27 9.86 -8.31 20.41
N LYS A 28 9.49 -7.46 19.44
CA LYS A 28 10.00 -6.09 19.26
C LYS A 28 8.86 -5.10 18.98
N LEU A 29 7.73 -5.25 19.66
CA LEU A 29 6.54 -4.42 19.45
C LEU A 29 6.82 -2.91 19.59
N GLN A 30 7.67 -2.50 20.54
CA GLN A 30 8.02 -1.08 20.70
C GLN A 30 8.79 -0.52 19.50
N LEU A 31 9.70 -1.32 18.92
CA LEU A 31 10.39 -0.95 17.68
C LEU A 31 9.42 -0.87 16.51
N LEU A 32 8.46 -1.81 16.43
CA LEU A 32 7.46 -1.79 15.37
C LEU A 32 6.73 -0.45 15.33
N LYS A 33 6.43 0.15 16.48
CA LYS A 33 5.66 1.40 16.60
C LYS A 33 6.45 2.68 16.29
N SER A 34 7.72 2.62 15.90
CA SER A 34 8.47 3.83 15.58
C SER A 34 8.11 4.38 14.20
N ASP A 35 8.21 5.70 14.04
CA ASP A 35 7.96 6.38 12.75
C ASP A 35 8.89 5.87 11.64
N ASP A 36 10.16 5.57 11.97
CA ASP A 36 11.12 5.01 11.01
C ASP A 36 10.68 3.65 10.47
N VAL A 37 10.20 2.77 11.35
CA VAL A 37 9.73 1.44 10.96
C VAL A 37 8.42 1.53 10.20
N TRP A 38 7.52 2.41 10.65
CA TRP A 38 6.30 2.74 9.93
C TRP A 38 6.61 3.18 8.50
N TYR A 39 7.48 4.18 8.32
CA TYR A 39 7.84 4.70 7.01
C TYR A 39 8.43 3.63 6.10
N LYS A 40 9.39 2.85 6.63
CA LYS A 40 10.04 1.76 5.89
C LYS A 40 9.05 0.68 5.47
N ILE A 41 8.11 0.30 6.32
CA ILE A 41 7.15 -0.75 5.99
C ILE A 41 6.06 -0.21 5.06
N VAL A 42 5.45 0.92 5.41
CA VAL A 42 4.22 1.40 4.77
C VAL A 42 4.50 2.17 3.48
N ILE A 43 5.52 3.03 3.48
CA ILE A 43 5.84 3.89 2.33
C ILE A 43 6.83 3.18 1.42
N GLU A 44 8.06 2.93 1.90
CA GLU A 44 9.08 2.32 1.06
C GLU A 44 8.73 0.88 0.67
N GLY A 45 8.09 0.12 1.55
CA GLY A 45 7.68 -1.25 1.27
C GLY A 45 6.65 -1.31 0.13
N ALA A 46 5.64 -0.44 0.15
CA ALA A 46 4.64 -0.36 -0.90
C ALA A 46 5.26 0.04 -2.25
N GLU A 47 6.19 0.98 -2.25
CA GLU A 47 6.90 1.41 -3.45
C GLU A 47 7.77 0.28 -4.02
N LYS A 48 8.64 -0.32 -3.19
CA LYS A 48 9.59 -1.36 -3.62
C LYS A 48 8.91 -2.64 -4.08
N ASP A 49 7.89 -3.10 -3.36
CA ASP A 49 7.20 -4.36 -3.70
C ASP A 49 6.44 -4.24 -5.04
N PHE A 50 6.10 -3.02 -5.47
CA PHE A 50 5.33 -2.75 -6.70
C PHE A 50 6.08 -1.89 -7.73
N GLU A 51 7.36 -1.61 -7.54
CA GLU A 51 8.18 -0.76 -8.43
C GLU A 51 8.15 -1.26 -9.89
N PHE A 52 8.01 -2.58 -10.07
CA PHE A 52 7.88 -3.22 -11.38
C PHE A 52 6.67 -2.74 -12.21
N LEU A 53 5.68 -2.10 -11.57
CA LEU A 53 4.55 -1.49 -12.27
C LEU A 53 4.90 -0.14 -12.88
N ASN A 54 5.99 0.52 -12.45
CA ASN A 54 6.39 1.85 -12.87
C ASN A 54 7.31 1.84 -14.10
N ILE A 55 6.80 1.34 -15.24
CA ILE A 55 7.55 1.26 -16.49
C ILE A 55 7.19 2.46 -17.38
N LYS A 56 8.17 3.32 -17.71
CA LYS A 56 7.93 4.61 -18.39
C LYS A 56 7.23 4.51 -19.75
N ASP A 57 7.53 3.46 -20.51
CA ASP A 57 7.01 3.28 -21.89
C ASP A 57 5.85 2.31 -21.99
N PHE A 58 5.41 1.74 -20.86
CA PHE A 58 4.38 0.70 -20.86
C PHE A 58 3.59 0.72 -19.56
N VAL A 59 2.26 0.81 -19.66
CA VAL A 59 1.37 0.68 -18.49
C VAL A 59 0.94 -0.79 -18.38
N PRO A 60 1.39 -1.54 -17.36
CA PRO A 60 0.99 -2.93 -17.19
C PRO A 60 -0.52 -3.07 -16.99
N THR A 61 -1.09 -4.19 -17.45
CA THR A 61 -2.51 -4.50 -17.25
C THR A 61 -2.89 -4.44 -15.78
N ASP A 62 -2.05 -4.98 -14.89
CA ASP A 62 -2.28 -4.92 -13.44
C ASP A 62 -2.34 -3.49 -12.91
N LEU A 63 -1.45 -2.61 -13.38
CA LEU A 63 -1.46 -1.20 -12.98
C LEU A 63 -2.74 -0.51 -13.45
N ARG A 64 -3.19 -0.82 -14.67
CA ARG A 64 -4.45 -0.29 -15.21
C ARG A 64 -5.65 -0.77 -14.39
N GLU A 65 -5.71 -2.06 -14.07
CA GLU A 65 -6.77 -2.62 -13.23
C GLU A 65 -6.83 -1.97 -11.85
N MET A 66 -5.67 -1.74 -11.22
CA MET A 66 -5.58 -1.03 -9.94
C MET A 66 -6.03 0.42 -10.06
N HIS A 67 -5.59 1.12 -11.10
CA HIS A 67 -5.97 2.51 -11.34
C HIS A 67 -7.49 2.63 -11.56
N ASP A 68 -8.08 1.74 -12.37
CA ASP A 68 -9.52 1.72 -12.64
C ASP A 68 -10.33 1.31 -11.39
N TYR A 69 -9.77 0.44 -10.55
CA TYR A 69 -10.35 0.10 -9.25
C TYR A 69 -10.52 1.34 -8.37
N ILE A 70 -9.48 2.17 -8.28
CA ILE A 70 -9.51 3.43 -7.52
C ILE A 70 -10.52 4.40 -8.15
N SER A 71 -10.54 4.52 -9.48
CA SER A 71 -11.33 5.54 -10.20
C SER A 71 -11.10 6.94 -9.61
N PRO A 72 -9.86 7.46 -9.66
CA PRO A 72 -9.47 8.65 -8.91
C PRO A 72 -10.32 9.87 -9.27
N SER A 73 -10.75 10.62 -8.24
CA SER A 73 -11.47 11.87 -8.42
C SER A 73 -10.52 13.01 -8.86
N LYS A 74 -11.09 14.12 -9.32
CA LYS A 74 -10.29 15.31 -9.67
C LYS A 74 -9.48 15.83 -8.49
N GLU A 75 -10.05 15.76 -7.28
CA GLU A 75 -9.37 16.17 -6.05
C GLU A 75 -8.16 15.28 -5.76
N GLN A 76 -8.28 13.97 -6.00
CA GLN A 76 -7.16 13.03 -5.83
C GLN A 76 -6.04 13.27 -6.85
N LEU A 77 -6.39 13.61 -8.10
CA LEU A 77 -5.42 14.00 -9.12
C LEU A 77 -4.68 15.29 -8.73
N SER A 78 -5.42 16.31 -8.25
CA SER A 78 -4.84 17.57 -7.79
C SER A 78 -3.91 17.36 -6.59
N PHE A 79 -4.34 16.57 -5.60
CA PHE A 79 -3.52 16.23 -4.44
C PHE A 79 -2.22 15.53 -4.85
N ALA A 80 -2.29 14.54 -5.73
CA ALA A 80 -1.09 13.85 -6.21
C ALA A 80 -0.14 14.80 -6.95
N THR A 81 -0.68 15.71 -7.77
CA THR A 81 0.13 16.72 -8.47
C THR A 81 0.81 17.69 -7.51
N GLU A 82 0.11 18.15 -6.48
CA GLU A 82 0.67 19.05 -5.45
C GLU A 82 1.76 18.36 -4.63
N LYS A 83 1.54 17.10 -4.24
CA LYS A 83 2.46 16.33 -3.41
C LYS A 83 3.70 15.84 -4.17
N TYR A 84 3.53 15.38 -5.40
CA TYR A 84 4.58 14.70 -6.18
C TYR A 84 5.09 15.51 -7.38
N GLY A 85 4.52 16.69 -7.65
CA GLY A 85 4.86 17.53 -8.81
C GLY A 85 4.27 17.06 -10.14
N GLU A 86 3.83 15.80 -10.20
CA GLU A 86 3.16 15.19 -11.35
C GLU A 86 2.18 14.10 -10.88
N PHE A 87 1.34 13.60 -11.78
CA PHE A 87 0.60 12.37 -11.55
C PHE A 87 0.90 11.36 -12.65
N THR A 88 1.14 10.11 -12.24
CA THR A 88 1.16 8.94 -13.10
C THR A 88 0.16 7.92 -12.57
N PRO A 89 -0.32 6.97 -13.40
CA PRO A 89 -1.17 5.90 -12.91
C PRO A 89 -0.54 5.15 -11.72
N PHE A 90 0.79 4.99 -11.72
CA PHE A 90 1.53 4.39 -10.62
C PHE A 90 1.47 5.24 -9.34
N ILE A 91 1.74 6.55 -9.40
CA ILE A 91 1.65 7.44 -8.24
C ILE A 91 0.26 7.38 -7.60
N LEU A 92 -0.79 7.38 -8.43
CA LEU A 92 -2.17 7.30 -7.93
C LEU A 92 -2.47 5.95 -7.28
N VAL A 93 -1.96 4.85 -7.86
CA VAL A 93 -2.08 3.51 -7.29
C VAL A 93 -1.29 3.37 -5.99
N LEU A 94 -0.07 3.91 -5.96
CA LEU A 94 0.77 3.92 -4.77
C LEU A 94 0.07 4.67 -3.62
N GLU A 95 -0.33 5.92 -3.86
CA GLU A 95 -0.92 6.80 -2.84
C GLU A 95 -2.29 6.33 -2.36
N PHE A 96 -3.17 5.95 -3.29
CA PHE A 96 -4.59 5.74 -2.97
C PHE A 96 -4.99 4.27 -2.85
N LEU A 97 -4.07 3.33 -3.07
CA LEU A 97 -4.35 1.90 -2.94
C LEU A 97 -3.27 1.13 -2.18
N LEU A 98 -2.00 1.24 -2.58
CA LEU A 98 -0.93 0.43 -1.99
C LEU A 98 -0.55 0.91 -0.58
N ILE A 99 -0.25 2.19 -0.39
CA ILE A 99 0.05 2.77 0.93
C ILE A 99 -1.11 2.49 1.91
N PRO A 100 -2.40 2.75 1.58
CA PRO A 100 -3.52 2.39 2.45
C PRO A 100 -3.63 0.89 2.76
N LEU A 101 -3.33 0.01 1.80
CA LEU A 101 -3.31 -1.43 2.02
C LEU A 101 -2.23 -1.81 3.05
N TYR A 102 -1.04 -1.24 2.90
CA TYR A 102 0.10 -1.47 3.77
C TYR A 102 -0.13 -0.91 5.18
N GLU A 103 -0.64 0.31 5.27
CA GLU A 103 -1.05 0.97 6.51
C GLU A 103 -2.04 0.11 7.31
N LYS A 104 -3.06 -0.39 6.61
CA LYS A 104 -4.08 -1.24 7.22
C LYS A 104 -3.48 -2.56 7.72
N ALA A 105 -2.59 -3.18 6.94
CA ALA A 105 -1.94 -4.44 7.32
C ALA A 105 -1.02 -4.24 8.54
N TYR A 106 -0.26 -3.15 8.54
CA TYR A 106 0.61 -2.72 9.62
C TYR A 106 -0.17 -2.46 10.92
N THR A 107 -1.20 -1.61 10.86
CA THR A 107 -2.07 -1.32 12.02
C THR A 107 -2.71 -2.60 12.58
N LYS A 108 -3.14 -3.52 11.70
CA LYS A 108 -3.72 -4.79 12.15
C LYS A 108 -2.68 -5.71 12.79
N ALA A 109 -1.44 -5.73 12.27
CA ALA A 109 -0.35 -6.50 12.85
C ALA A 109 -0.01 -6.01 14.27
N ILE A 110 0.10 -4.70 14.48
CA ILE A 110 0.30 -4.11 15.82
C ILE A 110 -0.80 -4.55 16.77
N LYS A 111 -2.07 -4.33 16.40
CA LYS A 111 -3.22 -4.67 17.26
C LYS A 111 -3.26 -6.16 17.63
N GLU A 112 -2.90 -7.04 16.71
CA GLU A 112 -2.87 -8.48 17.00
C GLU A 112 -1.69 -8.86 17.91
N LEU A 113 -0.52 -8.25 17.73
CA LEU A 113 0.63 -8.49 18.61
C LEU A 113 0.40 -7.96 20.03
N GLU A 114 -0.34 -6.85 20.18
CA GLU A 114 -0.72 -6.30 21.50
C GLU A 114 -1.62 -7.23 22.31
N ILE A 115 -2.41 -8.08 21.65
CA ILE A 115 -3.31 -9.04 22.32
C ILE A 115 -2.56 -10.33 22.70
N GLU A 116 -1.47 -10.63 22.01
CA GLU A 116 -0.67 -11.85 22.22
C GLU A 116 0.36 -11.73 23.36
N ILE A 117 0.55 -10.53 23.91
CA ILE A 117 1.49 -10.20 25.00
C ILE A 117 0.69 -10.02 26.30
#